data_AF-A0A7J2XXM2-F1
#
_entry.id   AF-A0A7J2XXM2-F1
#
_cell.length_a   1.000
_cell.length_b   1.000
_cell.length_c   1.000
_cell.angle_alpha   90.00
_cell.angle_beta   90.00
_cell.angle_gamma   90.00
#
_symmetry.space_group_name_H-M   'P 1'
#
loop_
_entity.id
_entity.type
_entity.pdbx_description
1 polymer ?
#
loop_
_entity_poly.entity_id
_entity_poly.type
_entity_poly.pdbx_seq_one_letter_code
_entity_poly.pdbx_strand_id
1 'polypeptide(L)'
;MKSPFFLADRYIIPGLYRLLAMNLRGRGLLEVEIARILGISVSNVSRYLRMKRGAILRLENLEEALRFTDELAGSIIAGKRVNLAFSIYKIASELLARKLICEFHHSIDGIDSCNLCPEIFKGNF
;
A
#
# COMPACT_ATOMS: atom_id res chain seq x y z
N MET A 1 7.60 11.58 17.22
CA MET A 1 6.64 10.48 16.95
C MET A 1 5.54 10.95 16.02
N LYS A 2 5.70 10.67 14.74
CA LYS A 2 4.61 10.69 13.77
C LYS A 2 3.58 9.62 14.11
N SER A 3 2.31 9.95 13.94
CA SER A 3 1.21 9.04 14.25
C SER A 3 1.13 7.91 13.21
N PRO A 4 0.51 6.76 13.55
CA PRO A 4 0.27 5.68 12.59
C PRO A 4 -0.51 6.13 11.34
N PHE A 5 -1.46 7.05 11.51
CA PHE A 5 -2.22 7.64 10.40
C PHE A 5 -1.35 8.51 9.49
N PHE A 6 -0.41 9.28 10.05
CA PHE A 6 0.57 10.03 9.25
C PHE A 6 1.44 9.09 8.41
N LEU A 7 1.91 7.98 9.00
CA LEU A 7 2.69 6.98 8.27
C LEU A 7 1.88 6.36 7.15
N ALA A 8 0.63 6.00 7.43
CA ALA A 8 -0.29 5.42 6.47
C ALA A 8 -0.50 6.35 5.26
N ASP A 9 -0.90 7.59 5.51
CA ASP A 9 -1.21 8.57 4.46
C ASP A 9 0.05 8.95 3.66
N ARG A 10 1.17 9.16 4.34
CA ARG A 10 2.38 9.69 3.68
C ARG A 10 3.19 8.62 2.95
N TYR A 11 3.19 7.39 3.42
CA TYR A 11 4.12 6.36 2.95
C TYR A 11 3.43 5.05 2.54
N ILE A 12 2.57 4.49 3.38
CA ILE A 12 2.03 3.15 3.17
C ILE A 12 1.03 3.16 2.01
N ILE A 13 -0.01 3.99 2.08
CA ILE A 13 -1.08 4.05 1.08
C ILE A 13 -0.50 4.37 -0.31
N PRO A 14 0.34 5.41 -0.50
CA PRO A 14 1.00 5.65 -1.78
C PRO A 14 1.86 4.48 -2.27
N GLY A 15 2.56 3.79 -1.34
CA GLY A 15 3.34 2.59 -1.66
C GLY A 15 2.46 1.43 -2.13
N LEU A 16 1.32 1.19 -1.49
CA LEU A 16 0.37 0.14 -1.87
C LEU A 16 -0.26 0.42 -3.23
N TYR A 17 -0.66 1.67 -3.51
CA TYR A 17 -1.12 2.05 -4.85
C TYR A 17 -0.04 1.83 -5.91
N ARG A 18 1.23 2.09 -5.59
CA ARG A 18 2.34 1.79 -6.49
C ARG A 18 2.47 0.29 -6.75
N LEU A 19 2.52 -0.54 -5.71
CA LEU A 19 2.62 -2.00 -5.87
C LEU A 19 1.47 -2.55 -6.68
N LEU A 20 0.25 -2.11 -6.39
CA LEU A 20 -0.94 -2.51 -7.15
C LEU A 20 -0.84 -2.08 -8.62
N ALA A 21 -0.39 -0.86 -8.90
CA ALA A 21 -0.17 -0.40 -10.28
C ALA A 21 0.89 -1.25 -11.01
N MET A 22 1.97 -1.64 -10.31
CA MET A 22 3.00 -2.52 -10.86
C MET A 22 2.46 -3.92 -11.16
N ASN A 23 1.68 -4.50 -10.25
CA ASN A 23 1.06 -5.82 -10.44
C ASN A 23 0.06 -5.81 -11.61
N LEU A 24 -0.79 -4.78 -11.70
CA LEU A 24 -1.72 -4.61 -12.82
C LEU A 24 -0.96 -4.43 -14.16
N ARG A 25 0.13 -3.66 -14.14
CA ARG A 25 0.98 -3.49 -15.32
C ARG A 25 1.66 -4.79 -15.74
N GLY A 26 2.15 -5.57 -14.79
CA GLY A 26 2.73 -6.90 -15.04
C GLY A 26 1.73 -7.90 -15.62
N ARG A 27 0.43 -7.68 -15.40
CA ARG A 27 -0.69 -8.45 -15.97
C ARG A 27 -1.18 -7.92 -17.32
N GLY A 28 -0.45 -6.98 -17.94
CA GLY A 28 -0.69 -6.53 -19.31
C GLY A 28 -1.52 -5.26 -19.47
N LEU A 29 -1.98 -4.64 -18.38
CA LEU A 29 -2.82 -3.44 -18.48
C LEU A 29 -2.02 -2.20 -18.90
N LEU A 30 -2.65 -1.35 -19.68
CA LEU A 30 -2.15 -0.03 -20.09
C LEU A 30 -2.30 0.98 -18.94
N GLU A 31 -1.43 2.01 -18.91
CA GLU A 31 -1.50 3.05 -17.87
C GLU A 31 -2.87 3.73 -17.78
N VAL A 32 -3.57 3.87 -18.92
CA VAL A 32 -4.93 4.43 -18.99
C VAL A 32 -6.00 3.55 -18.34
N GLU A 33 -5.85 2.23 -18.43
CA GLU A 33 -6.75 1.26 -17.80
C GLU A 33 -6.50 1.21 -16.31
N ILE A 34 -5.22 1.19 -15.92
CA ILE A 34 -4.81 1.26 -14.51
C ILE A 34 -5.32 2.55 -13.87
N ALA A 35 -5.21 3.69 -14.56
CA ALA A 35 -5.70 4.99 -14.07
C ALA A 35 -7.21 4.95 -13.80
N ARG A 36 -7.99 4.33 -14.70
CA ARG A 36 -9.44 4.16 -14.55
C ARG A 36 -9.78 3.27 -13.35
N ILE A 37 -9.09 2.14 -13.20
CA ILE A 37 -9.28 1.20 -12.08
C ILE A 37 -8.95 1.87 -10.74
N LEU A 38 -7.83 2.60 -10.70
CA LEU A 38 -7.33 3.22 -9.48
C LEU A 38 -8.01 4.56 -9.14
N GLY A 39 -8.81 5.13 -10.04
CA GLY A 39 -9.48 6.42 -9.83
C GLY A 39 -8.51 7.61 -9.75
N ILE A 40 -7.37 7.54 -10.46
CA ILE A 40 -6.32 8.57 -10.45
C ILE A 40 -5.94 8.98 -11.87
N SER A 41 -5.15 10.05 -12.03
CA SER A 41 -4.65 10.45 -13.34
C SER A 41 -3.65 9.43 -13.91
N VAL A 42 -3.59 9.32 -15.25
CA VAL A 42 -2.55 8.55 -15.96
C VAL A 42 -1.15 9.03 -15.57
N SER A 43 -0.97 10.33 -15.37
CA SER A 43 0.31 10.90 -14.90
C SER A 43 0.70 10.42 -13.49
N ASN A 44 -0.27 10.11 -12.61
CA ASN A 44 0.03 9.50 -11.31
C ASN A 44 0.46 8.05 -11.47
N VAL A 45 -0.20 7.28 -12.34
CA VAL A 45 0.21 5.91 -12.67
C VAL A 45 1.64 5.89 -13.21
N SER A 46 1.95 6.74 -14.19
CA SER A 46 3.31 6.84 -14.75
C SER A 46 4.36 7.16 -13.68
N ARG A 47 4.02 8.05 -12.72
CA ARG A 47 4.91 8.36 -11.59
C ARG A 47 5.11 7.18 -10.64
N TYR A 48 4.09 6.34 -10.41
CA TYR A 48 4.24 5.12 -9.63
C TYR A 48 5.15 4.10 -10.34
N LEU A 49 4.92 3.86 -11.63
CA LEU A 49 5.69 2.89 -12.41
C LEU A 49 7.16 3.29 -12.58
N ARG A 50 7.46 4.59 -12.70
CA ARG A 50 8.83 5.11 -12.82
C ARG A 50 9.53 5.38 -11.47
N MET A 51 8.99 4.85 -10.37
CA MET A 51 9.51 5.02 -9.00
C MET A 51 9.61 6.47 -8.49
N LYS A 52 8.80 7.41 -9.02
CA LYS A 52 8.82 8.81 -8.58
C LYS A 52 7.92 9.10 -7.36
N ARG A 53 7.00 8.19 -7.01
CA ARG A 53 6.14 8.28 -5.80
C ARG A 53 6.08 6.93 -5.10
N GLY A 54 6.01 6.94 -3.76
CA GLY A 54 5.85 5.73 -2.95
C GLY A 54 7.10 4.86 -2.82
N ALA A 55 8.28 5.35 -3.25
CA ALA A 55 9.54 4.60 -3.23
C ALA A 55 10.37 4.78 -1.94
N ILE A 56 10.00 5.73 -1.07
CA ILE A 56 10.72 6.01 0.19
C ILE A 56 10.59 4.81 1.14
N LEU A 57 9.36 4.33 1.32
CA LEU A 57 9.09 3.06 1.98
C LEU A 57 9.09 1.96 0.90
N ARG A 58 10.10 1.11 0.91
CA ARG A 58 10.26 -0.01 -0.04
C ARG A 58 9.33 -1.16 0.33
N LEU A 59 8.01 -0.95 0.18
CA LEU A 59 7.01 -1.99 0.43
C LEU A 59 7.21 -3.22 -0.45
N GLU A 60 7.87 -3.10 -1.60
CA GLU A 60 8.27 -4.26 -2.42
C GLU A 60 9.20 -5.24 -1.71
N ASN A 61 9.85 -4.84 -0.61
CA ASN A 61 10.68 -5.74 0.19
C ASN A 61 9.88 -6.45 1.29
N LEU A 62 8.61 -6.11 1.48
CA LEU A 62 7.72 -6.77 2.43
C LEU A 62 6.88 -7.81 1.70
N GLU A 63 7.13 -9.08 2.00
CA GLU A 63 6.45 -10.22 1.36
C GLU A 63 4.93 -10.11 1.48
N GLU A 64 4.40 -9.71 2.64
CA GLU A 64 2.96 -9.56 2.84
C GLU A 64 2.37 -8.44 2.01
N ALA A 65 3.06 -7.32 1.84
CA ALA A 65 2.58 -6.22 1.01
C ALA A 65 2.52 -6.65 -0.46
N LEU A 66 3.53 -7.38 -0.94
CA LEU A 66 3.53 -7.97 -2.28
C LEU A 66 2.37 -8.95 -2.46
N ARG A 67 2.22 -9.91 -1.55
CA ARG A 67 1.17 -10.93 -1.62
C ARG A 67 -0.22 -10.31 -1.63
N PHE A 68 -0.52 -9.42 -0.68
CA PHE A 68 -1.84 -8.80 -0.59
C PHE A 68 -2.17 -7.91 -1.80
N THR A 69 -1.20 -7.18 -2.33
CA THR A 69 -1.43 -6.35 -3.53
C THR A 69 -1.51 -7.18 -4.81
N ASP A 70 -0.87 -8.34 -4.89
CA ASP A 70 -1.01 -9.26 -6.01
C ASP A 70 -2.36 -9.98 -5.99
N GLU A 71 -2.81 -10.45 -4.83
CA GLU A 71 -4.16 -11.03 -4.64
C GLU A 71 -5.27 -10.03 -5.02
N LEU A 72 -5.09 -8.77 -4.63
CA LEU A 72 -5.99 -7.68 -5.01
C LEU A 72 -5.99 -7.44 -6.53
N ALA A 73 -4.80 -7.40 -7.15
CA ALA A 73 -4.68 -7.30 -8.61
C ALA A 73 -5.37 -8.47 -9.31
N GLY A 74 -5.17 -9.70 -8.83
CA GLY A 74 -5.82 -10.90 -9.36
C GLY A 74 -7.34 -10.84 -9.26
N SER A 75 -7.88 -10.32 -8.15
CA SER A 75 -9.32 -10.13 -7.98
C SER A 75 -9.90 -9.10 -8.95
N ILE A 76 -9.18 -7.99 -9.19
CA ILE A 76 -9.57 -6.96 -10.16
C ILE A 76 -9.59 -7.53 -11.58
N ILE A 77 -8.54 -8.27 -11.98
CA ILE A 77 -8.44 -8.87 -13.31
C ILE A 77 -9.51 -9.95 -13.54
N ALA A 78 -9.87 -10.70 -12.50
CA ALA A 78 -10.97 -11.66 -12.55
C ALA A 78 -12.36 -11.01 -12.61
N GLY A 79 -12.46 -9.67 -12.65
CA GLY A 79 -13.73 -8.95 -12.74
C GLY A 79 -14.56 -8.97 -11.45
N LYS A 80 -13.95 -9.31 -10.30
CA LYS A 80 -14.65 -9.28 -9.01
C LYS A 80 -15.00 -7.84 -8.65
N ARG A 81 -16.15 -7.64 -8.01
CA ARG A 81 -16.50 -6.34 -7.42
C ARG A 81 -15.58 -6.08 -6.23
N VAL A 82 -14.64 -5.15 -6.39
CA VAL A 82 -13.65 -4.77 -5.39
C VAL A 82 -13.93 -3.33 -4.95
N ASN A 83 -14.08 -3.10 -3.64
CA ASN A 83 -13.95 -1.75 -3.09
C ASN A 83 -12.47 -1.46 -2.89
N LEU A 84 -11.88 -0.69 -3.81
CA LEU A 84 -10.44 -0.45 -3.84
C LEU A 84 -9.95 0.28 -2.59
N ALA A 85 -10.63 1.36 -2.18
CA ALA A 85 -10.24 2.13 -1.01
C ALA A 85 -10.27 1.26 0.25
N PHE A 86 -11.35 0.50 0.46
CA PHE A 86 -11.46 -0.44 1.57
C PHE A 86 -10.32 -1.46 1.56
N SER A 87 -10.03 -2.05 0.39
CA SER A 87 -8.98 -3.06 0.26
C SER A 87 -7.59 -2.50 0.59
N ILE A 88 -7.26 -1.31 0.08
CA ILE A 88 -5.99 -0.64 0.38
C ILE A 88 -5.89 -0.30 1.88
N TYR A 89 -6.95 0.23 2.49
CA TYR A 89 -6.94 0.56 3.91
C TYR A 89 -6.85 -0.68 4.78
N LYS A 90 -7.55 -1.77 4.42
CA LYS A 90 -7.43 -3.05 5.10
C LYS A 90 -6.00 -3.58 5.06
N ILE A 91 -5.35 -3.53 3.89
CA ILE A 91 -3.94 -3.94 3.76
C ILE A 91 -3.04 -3.03 4.62
N ALA A 92 -3.20 -1.71 4.57
CA ALA A 92 -2.41 -0.79 5.38
C ALA A 92 -2.57 -1.05 6.89
N SER A 93 -3.81 -1.27 7.34
CA SER A 93 -4.12 -1.62 8.73
C SER A 93 -3.48 -2.95 9.14
N GLU A 94 -3.48 -3.96 8.28
CA GLU A 94 -2.82 -5.24 8.53
C GLU A 94 -1.30 -5.09 8.71
N LEU A 95 -0.65 -4.32 7.82
CA LEU A 95 0.79 -4.03 7.92
C LEU A 95 1.14 -3.29 9.23
N LEU A 96 0.28 -2.35 9.64
CA LEU A 96 0.41 -1.59 10.89
C LEU A 96 0.19 -2.47 12.12
N ALA A 97 -0.88 -3.25 12.16
CA ALA A 97 -1.24 -4.13 13.27
C ALA A 97 -0.16 -5.17 13.57
N ARG A 98 0.50 -5.66 12.52
CA ARG A 98 1.56 -6.67 12.60
C ARG A 98 2.96 -6.10 12.75
N LYS A 99 3.10 -4.78 12.98
CA LYS A 99 4.38 -4.07 13.15
C LYS A 99 5.34 -4.18 11.96
N LEU A 100 4.85 -4.50 10.76
CA LEU A 100 5.68 -4.76 9.57
C LEU A 100 6.38 -3.50 9.02
N ILE A 101 6.03 -2.32 9.53
CA ILE A 101 6.64 -1.04 9.16
C ILE A 101 7.45 -0.40 10.29
N CYS A 102 7.60 -1.07 11.43
CA CYS A 102 8.21 -0.47 12.62
C CYS A 102 9.67 -0.08 12.40
N GLU A 103 10.45 -0.86 11.64
CA GLU A 103 11.83 -0.50 11.29
C GLU A 103 11.89 0.82 10.50
N PHE A 104 11.00 0.98 9.52
CA PHE A 104 10.90 2.23 8.78
C PHE A 104 10.44 3.39 9.67
N HIS A 105 9.47 3.16 10.55
CA HIS A 105 9.03 4.19 11.50
C HIS A 105 10.16 4.61 12.44
N HIS A 106 10.93 3.66 12.96
CA HIS A 106 12.12 3.92 13.75
C HIS A 106 13.13 4.78 12.98
N SER A 107 13.35 4.52 11.69
CA SER A 107 14.24 5.35 10.86
C SER A 107 13.82 6.82 10.72
N ILE A 108 12.54 7.14 10.97
CA ILE A 108 12.00 8.52 10.90
C ILE A 108 12.06 9.23 12.25
N ASP A 109 11.64 8.56 13.33
CA ASP A 109 11.42 9.20 14.63
C ASP A 109 12.38 8.70 15.73
N GLY A 110 13.20 7.68 15.49
CA GLY A 110 14.10 7.08 16.49
C GLY A 110 13.39 6.40 17.66
N ILE A 111 12.18 5.87 17.43
CA ILE A 111 11.35 5.30 18.49
C ILE A 111 11.65 3.81 18.64
N ASP A 112 11.97 3.41 19.86
CA ASP A 112 12.14 2.01 20.24
C ASP A 112 10.93 1.50 21.03
N SER A 113 10.61 0.22 20.88
CA SER A 113 9.61 -0.50 21.69
C SER A 113 8.20 0.11 21.72
N CYS A 114 7.64 0.46 20.55
CA CYS A 114 6.27 0.96 20.40
C CYS A 114 5.23 -0.18 20.21
N ASN A 115 4.04 -0.03 20.82
CA ASN A 115 2.88 -0.92 20.67
C ASN A 115 1.62 -0.23 20.11
N LEU A 116 1.70 1.06 19.78
CA LEU A 116 0.53 1.87 19.41
C LEU A 116 -0.22 1.32 18.17
N CYS A 117 0.50 0.89 17.14
CA CYS A 117 -0.14 0.37 15.92
C CYS A 117 -0.95 -0.92 16.19
N PRO A 118 -0.39 -1.96 16.82
CA PRO A 118 -1.19 -3.12 17.25
C PRO A 118 -2.38 -2.75 18.13
N GLU A 119 -2.25 -1.80 19.06
CA GLU A 119 -3.37 -1.41 19.94
C GLU A 119 -4.51 -0.72 19.18
N ILE A 120 -4.19 0.07 18.15
CA ILE A 120 -5.20 0.74 17.31
C ILE A 120 -5.80 -0.21 16.26
N PHE A 121 -4.98 -1.11 15.69
CA PHE A 121 -5.34 -1.87 14.50
C PHE A 121 -5.49 -3.39 14.71
N LYS A 122 -5.19 -3.97 15.89
CA LYS A 122 -5.62 -5.36 16.20
C LYS A 122 -7.14 -5.38 16.17
N GLY A 123 -7.69 -6.04 15.15
CA GLY A 123 -9.09 -5.94 14.80
C GLY A 123 -10.07 -6.33 15.90
N ASN A 124 -11.20 -5.65 15.88
CA ASN A 124 -12.50 -6.30 15.76
C ASN A 124 -13.23 -5.63 14.58
N PHE A 125 -12.97 -6.08 13.35
CA PHE A 125 -13.82 -5.82 12.16
C PHE A 125 -14.08 -7.14 11.45
#